data_AF-A0A534V0E0-F1
#
_entry.id   AF-A0A534V0E0-F1
#
_cell.length_a   1.000
_cell.length_b   1.000
_cell.length_c   1.000
_cell.angle_alpha   90.00
_cell.angle_beta   90.00
_cell.angle_gamma   90.00
#
_symmetry.space_group_name_H-M   'P 1'
#
loop_
_entity.id
_entity.type
_entity.pdbx_description
1 polymer ?
#
loop_
_entity_poly.entity_id
_entity_poly.type
_entity_poly.pdbx_seq_one_letter_code
_entity_poly.pdbx_strand_id
1 'polypeptide(L)'
;MRKFLLIATLACAVALPAAAMGAEAEKPKSAVPEELSDAWERFQRALQDWGGRLRERFGTRDSREDRPMITLILSYRDYLGLSPEQVKKLEQLRDNFQRQSIRNDADVRIIEVDIAALLDNPTVDVAKVEPKIREAEKLRADLRVARVRTIEQAKTVLTAEQRKKFFDNLATTSNRPPRSGQNPSATEKEQASP
;
A
#
# COMPACT_ATOMS: atom_id res chain seq x y z
N MET A 1 33.58 6.52 45.09
CA MET A 1 33.19 7.91 44.76
C MET A 1 31.80 7.89 44.10
N ARG A 2 30.85 8.69 44.63
CA ARG A 2 29.52 9.15 44.10
C ARG A 2 28.68 8.18 43.23
N LYS A 3 27.54 7.57 43.64
CA LYS A 3 26.20 8.06 44.12
C LYS A 3 25.49 9.01 43.13
N PHE A 4 24.50 8.51 42.37
CA PHE A 4 23.02 8.73 42.46
C PHE A 4 22.56 10.14 42.01
N LEU A 5 21.40 10.47 41.43
CA LEU A 5 20.23 9.82 40.78
C LEU A 5 19.25 11.00 40.48
N LEU A 6 18.58 11.00 39.31
CA LEU A 6 17.34 11.72 38.89
C LEU A 6 17.15 13.25 39.15
N ILE A 7 16.51 13.94 38.21
CA ILE A 7 15.10 14.37 38.24
C ILE A 7 14.83 15.36 37.08
N ALA A 8 13.73 15.12 36.37
CA ALA A 8 13.14 15.96 35.34
C ALA A 8 12.52 17.25 35.91
N THR A 9 12.56 18.34 35.16
CA THR A 9 11.72 19.53 35.45
C THR A 9 11.07 20.08 34.19
N LEU A 10 9.78 19.72 34.07
CA LEU A 10 8.74 20.45 33.38
C LEU A 10 8.56 21.81 34.07
N ALA A 11 8.86 22.92 33.38
CA ALA A 11 8.61 24.26 33.90
C ALA A 11 7.22 24.74 33.47
N CYS A 12 6.20 24.42 34.26
CA CYS A 12 4.95 25.18 34.30
C CYS A 12 5.23 26.51 35.00
N ALA A 13 5.21 27.62 34.27
CA ALA A 13 5.17 28.95 34.85
C ALA A 13 3.70 29.43 34.91
N VAL A 14 3.07 29.21 36.06
CA VAL A 14 1.86 29.96 36.45
C VAL A 14 2.33 31.34 36.89
N ALA A 15 1.95 32.38 36.15
CA ALA A 15 2.14 33.77 36.57
C ALA A 15 0.76 34.44 36.68
N LEU A 16 0.29 34.61 37.91
CA LEU A 16 -0.58 35.72 38.28
C LEU A 16 0.32 36.94 38.55
N PRO A 17 -0.11 38.15 38.14
CA PRO A 17 -0.02 39.24 39.10
C PRO A 17 -1.23 40.18 39.11
N ALA A 18 -1.31 40.86 40.24
CA ALA A 18 -2.28 41.85 40.67
C ALA A 18 -2.43 43.05 39.73
N ALA A 19 -3.61 43.66 39.79
CA ALA A 19 -3.93 44.91 39.13
C ALA A 19 -3.09 46.08 39.67
N ALA A 20 -2.41 46.80 38.77
CA ALA A 20 -2.15 48.23 38.87
C ALA A 20 -1.77 48.81 37.49
N MET A 21 -2.70 49.57 36.92
CA MET A 21 -2.53 50.76 36.08
C MET A 21 -1.51 50.76 34.93
N GLY A 22 -2.06 50.80 33.70
CA GLY A 22 -1.65 51.79 32.69
C GLY A 22 -0.30 51.59 31.99
N ALA A 23 -0.20 50.58 31.13
CA ALA A 23 0.64 50.63 29.95
C ALA A 23 -0.01 49.76 28.88
N GLU A 24 -0.09 50.28 27.66
CA GLU A 24 -0.72 49.64 26.50
C GLU A 24 -0.24 48.19 26.35
N ALA A 25 -1.20 47.26 26.31
CA ALA A 25 -0.93 45.88 25.98
C ALA A 25 -0.56 45.80 24.50
N GLU A 26 0.73 45.93 24.19
CA GLU A 26 1.28 45.41 22.94
C GLU A 26 1.05 43.90 22.93
N LYS A 27 0.15 43.45 22.05
CA LYS A 27 -0.02 42.03 21.74
C LYS A 27 1.35 41.47 21.37
N PRO A 28 1.83 40.39 22.01
CA PRO A 28 3.05 39.74 21.53
C PRO A 28 2.76 39.21 20.12
N LYS A 29 3.41 39.81 19.12
CA LYS A 29 3.46 39.28 17.75
C LYS A 29 3.90 37.82 17.86
N SER A 30 3.08 36.93 17.31
CA SER A 30 3.39 35.52 17.12
C SER A 30 4.67 35.39 16.31
N ALA A 31 5.81 35.32 17.00
CA ALA A 31 7.12 35.16 16.40
C ALA A 31 7.37 33.67 16.16
N VAL A 32 6.65 33.10 15.21
CA VAL A 32 7.18 31.95 14.48
C VAL A 32 7.97 32.56 13.31
N PRO A 33 9.29 32.28 13.18
CA PRO A 33 10.06 32.76 12.05
C PRO A 33 9.41 32.29 10.73
N GLU A 34 9.28 33.20 9.76
CA GLU A 34 8.66 32.93 8.46
C GLU A 34 9.33 31.74 7.73
N GLU A 35 10.65 31.62 7.90
CA GLU A 35 11.47 30.47 7.48
C GLU A 35 11.01 29.12 8.06
N LEU A 36 10.50 29.13 9.30
CA LEU A 36 10.07 27.93 10.02
C LEU A 36 8.66 27.51 9.61
N SER A 37 7.77 28.47 9.32
CA SER A 37 6.48 28.18 8.68
C SER A 37 6.66 27.64 7.28
N ASP A 38 7.57 28.21 6.49
CA ASP A 38 7.86 27.76 5.13
C ASP A 38 8.49 26.37 5.11
N ALA A 39 9.43 26.10 6.03
CA ALA A 39 10.00 24.77 6.22
C ALA A 39 8.91 23.74 6.62
N TRP A 40 7.95 24.15 7.44
CA TRP A 40 6.84 23.30 7.86
C TRP A 40 5.84 23.03 6.73
N GLU A 41 5.47 24.03 5.95
CA GLU A 41 4.63 23.85 4.75
C GLU A 41 5.31 22.93 3.73
N ARG A 42 6.61 23.09 3.50
CA ARG A 42 7.38 22.23 2.60
C ARG A 42 7.43 20.79 3.10
N PHE A 43 7.58 20.59 4.40
CA PHE A 43 7.55 19.28 5.02
C PHE A 43 6.16 18.64 4.93
N GLN A 44 5.08 19.38 5.25
CA GLN A 44 3.71 18.91 5.13
C GLN A 44 3.37 18.54 3.69
N ARG A 45 3.73 19.38 2.71
CA ARG A 45 3.59 19.06 1.29
C ARG A 45 4.40 17.82 0.92
N ALA A 46 5.64 17.70 1.37
CA ALA A 46 6.47 16.52 1.11
C ALA A 46 5.91 15.24 1.73
N LEU A 47 5.20 15.34 2.87
CA LEU A 47 4.57 14.23 3.58
C LEU A 47 3.24 13.83 2.93
N GLN A 48 2.45 14.80 2.45
CA GLN A 48 1.28 14.58 1.60
C GLN A 48 1.68 13.97 0.25
N ASP A 49 2.75 14.46 -0.37
CA ASP A 49 3.34 13.93 -1.60
C ASP A 49 3.94 12.54 -1.40
N TRP A 50 4.65 12.31 -0.30
CA TRP A 50 5.17 10.99 0.04
C TRP A 50 4.02 10.03 0.35
N GLY A 51 2.97 10.48 1.03
CA GLY A 51 1.72 9.74 1.23
C GLY A 51 1.01 9.43 -0.09
N GLY A 52 0.97 10.39 -1.02
CA GLY A 52 0.45 10.22 -2.39
C GLY A 52 1.28 9.24 -3.21
N ARG A 53 2.61 9.35 -3.17
CA ARG A 53 3.53 8.41 -3.83
C ARG A 53 3.54 7.03 -3.18
N LEU A 54 3.37 6.94 -1.86
CA LEU A 54 3.17 5.68 -1.14
C LEU A 54 1.81 5.09 -1.52
N ARG A 55 0.78 5.92 -1.69
CA ARG A 55 -0.53 5.55 -2.22
C ARG A 55 -0.48 5.19 -3.70
N GLU A 56 0.46 5.65 -4.50
CA GLU A 56 0.65 5.20 -5.89
C GLU A 56 1.52 3.94 -5.97
N ARG A 57 2.47 3.79 -5.04
CA ARG A 57 3.39 2.65 -4.97
C ARG A 57 2.78 1.44 -4.26
N PHE A 58 1.88 1.66 -3.31
CA PHE A 58 1.19 0.62 -2.53
C PHE A 58 -0.33 0.66 -2.68
N GLY A 59 -0.92 1.79 -3.07
CA GLY A 59 -2.31 1.86 -3.52
C GLY A 59 -2.35 1.88 -5.04
N THR A 60 -3.41 1.29 -5.61
CA THR A 60 -3.67 1.33 -7.06
C THR A 60 -2.51 0.92 -7.97
N ARG A 61 -1.85 -0.21 -7.68
CA ARG A 61 -1.50 -1.13 -8.78
C ARG A 61 -2.78 -1.86 -9.21
N ASP A 62 -3.75 -1.08 -9.67
CA ASP A 62 -5.03 -1.59 -10.10
C ASP A 62 -4.83 -2.31 -11.46
N SER A 63 -5.18 -3.59 -11.48
CA SER A 63 -5.82 -4.30 -12.59
C SER A 63 -5.04 -4.74 -13.84
N ARG A 64 -3.71 -4.59 -13.96
CA ARG A 64 -2.98 -5.06 -15.18
C ARG A 64 -2.03 -6.24 -15.02
N GLU A 65 -1.51 -6.50 -13.83
CA GLU A 65 -0.58 -7.63 -13.60
C GLU A 65 -1.21 -8.81 -12.87
N ASP A 66 -2.38 -8.59 -12.26
CA ASP A 66 -3.19 -9.63 -11.68
C ASP A 66 -4.17 -10.18 -12.70
N ARG A 67 -3.66 -10.88 -13.72
CA ARG A 67 -4.55 -11.85 -14.38
C ARG A 67 -4.91 -12.89 -13.32
N PRO A 68 -6.17 -12.98 -12.85
CA PRO A 68 -6.53 -14.02 -11.91
C PRO A 68 -6.20 -15.34 -12.59
N MET A 69 -5.43 -16.23 -11.94
CA MET A 69 -5.09 -17.53 -12.52
C MET A 69 -6.36 -18.25 -13.00
N ILE A 70 -7.48 -18.04 -12.30
CA ILE A 70 -8.81 -18.53 -12.68
C ILE A 70 -9.27 -17.99 -14.02
N THR A 71 -9.10 -16.69 -14.30
CA THR A 71 -9.43 -16.09 -15.60
C THR A 71 -8.59 -16.70 -16.71
N LEU A 72 -7.30 -16.98 -16.45
CA LEU A 72 -6.46 -17.70 -17.41
C LEU A 72 -6.99 -19.13 -17.63
N ILE A 73 -7.24 -19.91 -16.58
CA ILE A 73 -7.81 -21.26 -16.70
C ILE A 73 -9.10 -21.25 -17.54
N LEU A 74 -10.02 -20.31 -17.27
CA LEU A 74 -11.27 -20.15 -18.02
C LEU A 74 -11.03 -19.77 -19.48
N SER A 75 -10.01 -18.98 -19.79
CA SER A 75 -9.66 -18.64 -21.18
C SER A 75 -9.12 -19.83 -21.99
N TYR A 76 -8.58 -20.86 -21.31
CA TYR A 76 -8.15 -22.12 -21.91
C TYR A 76 -9.19 -23.23 -21.81
N ARG A 77 -10.46 -22.93 -21.51
CA ARG A 77 -11.48 -23.95 -21.21
C ARG A 77 -11.62 -25.05 -22.28
N ASP A 78 -11.60 -24.67 -23.56
CA ASP A 78 -11.76 -25.62 -24.67
C ASP A 78 -10.49 -26.47 -24.84
N TYR A 79 -9.32 -25.84 -24.71
CA TYR A 79 -8.04 -26.53 -24.73
C TYR A 79 -7.88 -27.52 -23.57
N LEU A 80 -8.33 -27.15 -22.38
CA LEU A 80 -8.28 -28.00 -21.19
C LEU A 80 -9.41 -29.04 -21.14
N GLY A 81 -10.41 -28.95 -22.02
CA GLY A 81 -11.59 -29.80 -22.00
C GLY A 81 -12.34 -29.69 -20.66
N LEU A 82 -12.56 -28.46 -20.17
CA LEU A 82 -13.28 -28.25 -18.91
C LEU A 82 -14.75 -28.62 -19.07
N SER A 83 -15.29 -29.35 -18.10
CA SER A 83 -16.73 -29.63 -18.06
C SER A 83 -17.54 -28.36 -17.76
N PRO A 84 -18.83 -28.30 -18.13
CA PRO A 84 -19.70 -27.18 -17.77
C PRO A 84 -19.75 -26.91 -16.26
N GLU A 85 -19.70 -27.97 -15.43
CA GLU A 85 -19.67 -27.87 -13.97
C GLU A 85 -18.35 -27.28 -13.46
N GLN A 86 -17.22 -27.64 -14.08
CA GLN A 86 -15.92 -27.06 -13.74
C GLN A 86 -15.88 -25.58 -14.07
N VAL A 87 -16.35 -25.19 -15.26
CA VAL A 87 -16.46 -23.79 -15.69
C VAL A 87 -17.29 -22.99 -14.69
N LYS A 88 -18.49 -23.48 -14.35
CA LYS A 88 -19.39 -22.81 -13.39
C LYS A 88 -18.73 -22.62 -12.01
N LYS A 89 -18.03 -23.63 -11.50
CA LYS A 89 -17.32 -23.54 -10.21
C LYS A 89 -16.19 -22.51 -10.25
N LEU A 90 -15.41 -22.49 -11.34
CA LEU A 90 -14.31 -21.53 -11.53
C LEU A 90 -14.84 -20.09 -11.64
N GLU A 91 -15.93 -19.87 -12.39
CA GLU A 91 -16.60 -18.57 -12.48
C GLU A 91 -17.10 -18.10 -11.11
N GLN A 92 -17.74 -18.98 -10.34
CA GLN A 92 -18.18 -18.67 -8.98
C GLN A 92 -17.02 -18.28 -8.06
N LEU A 93 -15.90 -19.01 -8.09
CA LEU A 93 -14.71 -18.67 -7.32
C LEU A 93 -14.15 -17.30 -7.72
N ARG A 94 -14.01 -17.04 -9.02
CA ARG A 94 -13.55 -15.75 -9.56
C ARG A 94 -14.47 -14.61 -9.09
N ASP A 95 -15.77 -14.76 -9.27
CA ASP A 95 -16.73 -13.70 -9.00
C ASP A 95 -16.86 -13.42 -7.50
N ASN A 96 -16.76 -14.46 -6.67
CA ASN A 96 -16.72 -14.30 -5.21
C ASN A 96 -15.48 -13.53 -4.76
N PHE A 97 -14.30 -13.90 -5.26
CA PHE A 97 -13.07 -13.18 -4.96
C PHE A 97 -13.10 -11.75 -5.50
N GLN A 98 -13.63 -11.52 -6.70
CA GLN A 98 -13.79 -10.18 -7.26
C GLN A 98 -14.66 -9.29 -6.35
N ARG A 99 -15.80 -9.81 -5.87
CA ARG A 99 -16.64 -9.10 -4.91
C ARG A 99 -15.93 -8.84 -3.58
N GLN A 100 -15.12 -9.78 -3.10
CA GLN A 100 -14.31 -9.60 -1.90
C GLN A 100 -13.26 -8.50 -2.09
N SER A 101 -12.55 -8.50 -3.22
CA SER A 101 -11.55 -7.47 -3.57
C SER A 101 -12.17 -6.09 -3.60
N ILE A 102 -13.31 -5.92 -4.28
CA ILE A 102 -14.00 -4.62 -4.37
C ILE A 102 -14.36 -4.08 -2.99
N ARG A 103 -14.87 -4.93 -2.08
CA ARG A 103 -15.18 -4.51 -0.69
C ARG A 103 -13.93 -4.12 0.07
N ASN A 104 -12.90 -4.97 0.01
CA ASN A 104 -11.62 -4.71 0.66
C ASN A 104 -10.99 -3.40 0.18
N ASP A 105 -11.04 -3.12 -1.13
CA ASP A 105 -10.51 -1.89 -1.70
C ASP A 105 -11.32 -0.66 -1.25
N ALA A 106 -12.63 -0.79 -1.10
CA ALA A 106 -13.46 0.27 -0.53
C ALA A 106 -13.09 0.54 0.94
N ASP A 107 -12.93 -0.50 1.75
CA ASP A 107 -12.55 -0.39 3.17
C ASP A 107 -11.16 0.25 3.32
N VAL A 108 -10.18 -0.17 2.51
CA VAL A 108 -8.84 0.44 2.47
C VAL A 108 -8.92 1.91 2.09
N ARG A 109 -9.74 2.29 1.10
CA ARG A 109 -9.90 3.70 0.69
C ARG A 109 -10.50 4.55 1.80
N ILE A 110 -11.44 4.02 2.58
CA ILE A 110 -12.01 4.71 3.75
C ILE A 110 -10.91 4.97 4.78
N ILE A 111 -10.10 3.96 5.11
CA ILE A 111 -8.98 4.13 6.05
C ILE A 111 -7.94 5.12 5.52
N GLU A 112 -7.66 5.13 4.22
CA GLU A 112 -6.76 6.10 3.59
C GLU A 112 -7.28 7.54 3.71
N VAL A 113 -8.59 7.76 3.58
CA VAL A 113 -9.22 9.08 3.82
C VAL A 113 -9.04 9.50 5.28
N ASP A 114 -9.26 8.58 6.22
CA ASP A 114 -9.06 8.86 7.63
C ASP A 114 -7.59 9.18 7.97
N ILE A 115 -6.63 8.46 7.37
CA ILE A 115 -5.20 8.74 7.52
C ILE A 115 -4.90 10.15 6.99
N ALA A 116 -5.41 10.49 5.81
CA ALA A 116 -5.20 11.82 5.23
C ALA A 116 -5.74 12.93 6.16
N ALA A 117 -6.92 12.75 6.75
CA ALA A 117 -7.49 13.70 7.70
C ALA A 117 -6.64 13.86 8.98
N LEU A 118 -6.04 12.77 9.49
CA LEU A 118 -5.13 12.86 10.65
C LEU A 118 -3.82 13.59 10.30
N LEU A 119 -3.34 13.44 9.08
CA LEU A 119 -2.11 14.07 8.59
C LEU A 119 -2.30 15.56 8.22
N ASP A 120 -3.53 16.03 8.06
CA ASP A 120 -3.85 17.43 7.71
C ASP A 120 -3.80 18.39 8.92
N ASN A 121 -2.95 18.08 9.91
CA ASN A 121 -2.78 18.89 11.12
C ASN A 121 -1.37 19.49 11.18
N PRO A 122 -1.20 20.73 11.70
CA PRO A 122 0.11 21.34 11.90
C PRO A 122 1.02 20.56 12.84
N THR A 123 0.48 19.66 13.67
CA THR A 123 1.27 18.69 14.44
C THR A 123 0.60 17.33 14.34
N VAL A 124 1.33 16.33 13.86
CA VAL A 124 0.79 14.98 13.63
C VAL A 124 0.87 14.15 14.91
N ASP A 125 -0.29 13.64 15.34
CA ASP A 125 -0.39 12.67 16.42
C ASP A 125 -0.13 11.25 15.89
N VAL A 126 1.14 10.83 15.92
CA VAL A 126 1.57 9.53 15.39
C VAL A 126 0.85 8.36 16.07
N ALA A 127 0.46 8.50 17.34
CA ALA A 127 -0.25 7.45 18.07
C ALA A 127 -1.65 7.19 17.50
N LYS A 128 -2.24 8.15 16.77
CA LYS A 128 -3.51 7.98 16.05
C LYS A 128 -3.33 7.51 14.61
N VAL A 129 -2.23 7.91 13.96
CA VAL A 129 -1.96 7.58 12.56
C VAL A 129 -1.48 6.13 12.40
N GLU A 130 -0.56 5.69 13.26
CA GLU A 130 0.04 4.35 13.20
C GLU A 130 -1.00 3.20 13.16
N PRO A 131 -2.02 3.14 14.06
CA PRO A 131 -2.98 2.04 14.04
C PRO A 131 -3.78 1.99 12.73
N LYS A 132 -4.14 3.14 12.15
CA LYS A 132 -4.86 3.18 10.86
C LYS A 132 -4.00 2.69 9.70
N ILE A 133 -2.72 3.03 9.68
CA ILE A 133 -1.78 2.48 8.68
C ILE A 133 -1.71 0.96 8.81
N ARG A 134 -1.55 0.44 10.03
CA ARG A 134 -1.53 -1.02 10.27
C ARG A 134 -2.83 -1.70 9.85
N GLU A 135 -3.97 -1.06 10.07
CA GLU A 135 -5.28 -1.56 9.66
C GLU A 135 -5.40 -1.69 8.13
N ALA A 136 -5.02 -0.64 7.39
CA ALA A 136 -5.00 -0.68 5.92
C ALA A 136 -4.06 -1.77 5.38
N GLU A 137 -2.86 -1.90 5.95
CA GLU A 137 -1.91 -2.93 5.53
C GLU A 137 -2.38 -4.35 5.87
N LYS A 138 -3.08 -4.52 7.00
CA LYS A 138 -3.69 -5.81 7.35
C LYS A 138 -4.73 -6.22 6.30
N LEU A 139 -5.63 -5.32 5.89
CA LEU A 139 -6.62 -5.61 4.85
C LEU A 139 -5.95 -6.00 3.52
N ARG A 140 -4.89 -5.26 3.12
CA ARG A 140 -4.11 -5.60 1.91
C ARG A 140 -3.46 -6.98 2.01
N ALA A 141 -2.90 -7.32 3.18
CA ALA A 141 -2.30 -8.63 3.42
C ALA A 141 -3.34 -9.76 3.39
N ASP A 142 -4.48 -9.57 4.06
CA ASP A 142 -5.57 -10.53 4.13
C ASP A 142 -6.14 -10.81 2.72
N LEU A 143 -6.29 -9.80 1.88
CA LEU A 143 -6.72 -9.96 0.49
C LEU A 143 -5.71 -10.77 -0.34
N ARG A 144 -4.40 -10.54 -0.18
CA ARG A 144 -3.35 -11.32 -0.85
C ARG A 144 -3.40 -12.80 -0.43
N VAL A 145 -3.60 -13.08 0.86
CA VAL A 145 -3.79 -14.45 1.36
C VAL A 145 -5.07 -15.07 0.80
N ALA A 146 -6.18 -14.34 0.76
CA ALA A 146 -7.44 -14.80 0.18
C ALA A 146 -7.28 -15.14 -1.31
N ARG A 147 -6.47 -14.38 -2.05
CA ARG A 147 -6.15 -14.68 -3.45
C ARG A 147 -5.41 -16.01 -3.59
N VAL A 148 -4.38 -16.25 -2.78
CA VAL A 148 -3.64 -17.53 -2.80
C VAL A 148 -4.59 -18.69 -2.50
N ARG A 149 -5.44 -18.57 -1.47
CA ARG A 149 -6.44 -19.59 -1.14
C ARG A 149 -7.41 -19.85 -2.29
N THR A 150 -7.89 -18.80 -2.95
CA THR A 150 -8.79 -18.89 -4.10
C THR A 150 -8.13 -19.60 -5.29
N ILE A 151 -6.84 -19.32 -5.52
CA ILE A 151 -6.05 -20.00 -6.55
C ILE A 151 -5.91 -21.49 -6.22
N GLU A 152 -5.58 -21.85 -4.98
CA GLU A 152 -5.49 -23.25 -4.56
C GLU A 152 -6.84 -23.97 -4.70
N GLN A 153 -7.95 -23.33 -4.37
CA GLN A 153 -9.29 -23.87 -4.60
C GLN A 153 -9.59 -24.07 -6.09
N ALA A 154 -9.19 -23.15 -6.96
CA ALA A 154 -9.36 -23.36 -8.40
C ALA A 154 -8.55 -24.54 -8.93
N LYS A 155 -7.34 -24.77 -8.40
CA LYS A 155 -6.53 -25.95 -8.78
C LYS A 155 -7.21 -27.27 -8.41
N THR A 156 -7.99 -27.32 -7.32
CA THR A 156 -8.72 -28.54 -6.92
C THR A 156 -9.94 -28.83 -7.80
N VAL A 157 -10.46 -27.84 -8.53
CA VAL A 157 -11.53 -28.04 -9.53
C VAL A 157 -11.03 -28.79 -10.76
N LEU A 158 -9.74 -28.66 -11.09
CA LEU A 158 -9.10 -29.30 -12.24
C LEU A 158 -8.67 -30.74 -11.92
N THR A 159 -8.68 -31.61 -12.93
CA THR A 159 -8.02 -32.92 -12.84
C THR A 159 -6.50 -32.78 -12.85
N ALA A 160 -5.77 -33.83 -12.47
CA ALA A 160 -4.30 -33.83 -12.51
C ALA A 160 -3.76 -33.57 -13.93
N GLU A 161 -4.41 -34.15 -14.94
CA GLU A 161 -4.05 -33.97 -16.35
C GLU A 161 -4.32 -32.54 -16.84
N GLN A 162 -5.48 -31.98 -16.50
CA GLN A 162 -5.83 -30.59 -16.83
C GLN A 162 -4.86 -29.60 -16.19
N ARG A 163 -4.48 -29.82 -14.92
CA ARG A 163 -3.47 -29.00 -14.24
C ARG A 163 -2.13 -29.05 -14.96
N LYS A 164 -1.62 -30.25 -15.26
CA LYS A 164 -0.35 -30.42 -15.97
C LYS A 164 -0.38 -29.69 -17.32
N LYS A 165 -1.41 -29.94 -18.11
CA LYS A 165 -1.62 -29.30 -19.42
C LYS A 165 -1.64 -27.77 -19.34
N PHE A 166 -2.26 -27.22 -18.31
CA PHE A 166 -2.28 -25.77 -18.07
C PHE A 166 -0.88 -25.21 -17.75
N PHE A 167 -0.14 -25.83 -16.83
CA PHE A 167 1.18 -25.34 -16.43
C PHE A 167 2.24 -25.50 -17.52
N ASP A 168 2.22 -26.59 -18.29
CA ASP A 168 3.12 -26.81 -19.42
C ASP A 168 2.93 -25.72 -20.50
N ASN A 169 1.67 -25.31 -20.74
CA ASN A 169 1.36 -24.23 -21.69
C ASN A 169 1.83 -22.85 -21.19
N LEU A 170 1.68 -22.56 -19.90
CA LEU A 170 2.18 -21.32 -19.30
C LEU A 170 3.71 -21.22 -19.40
N ALA A 171 4.44 -22.30 -19.11
CA ALA A 171 5.89 -22.35 -19.21
C ALA A 171 6.37 -22.09 -20.66
N THR A 172 5.66 -22.66 -21.64
CA THR A 172 5.97 -22.46 -23.06
C THR A 172 5.72 -21.01 -23.51
N THR A 173 4.69 -20.35 -22.96
CA THR A 173 4.36 -18.94 -23.27
C THR A 173 5.33 -17.95 -22.59
N SER A 174 5.91 -18.31 -21.44
CA SER A 174 6.93 -17.48 -20.77
C SER A 174 8.29 -17.47 -21.47
N ASN A 175 8.57 -18.42 -22.36
CA ASN A 175 9.83 -18.50 -23.09
C ASN A 175 9.85 -17.60 -24.36
N ARG A 176 9.10 -16.50 -24.34
CA ARG A 176 9.11 -15.52 -25.45
C ARG A 176 10.49 -14.84 -25.43
N PRO A 177 11.27 -14.89 -26.53
CA PRO A 177 12.55 -14.20 -26.58
C PRO A 177 12.34 -12.71 -26.25
N PRO A 178 13.31 -12.05 -25.60
CA PRO A 178 13.20 -10.62 -25.30
C PRO A 178 12.80 -9.88 -26.57
N ARG A 179 11.81 -8.99 -26.47
CA ARG A 179 11.41 -8.15 -27.60
C ARG A 179 12.68 -7.49 -28.14
N SER A 180 13.06 -7.78 -29.39
CA SER A 180 14.14 -7.08 -30.09
C SER A 180 13.88 -5.58 -29.94
N GLY A 181 14.70 -4.92 -29.12
CA GLY A 181 14.49 -3.54 -28.66
C GLY A 181 14.85 -3.28 -27.19
N GLN A 182 14.98 -4.31 -26.34
CA GLN A 182 15.65 -4.14 -25.05
C GLN A 182 17.16 -4.26 -25.27
N ASN A 183 17.88 -3.13 -25.14
CA ASN A 183 19.35 -3.12 -25.15
C ASN A 183 19.89 -4.17 -24.17
N PRO A 184 20.91 -4.97 -24.56
CA PRO A 184 21.51 -5.93 -23.65
C PRO A 184 22.05 -5.20 -22.41
N SER A 185 21.83 -5.80 -21.24
CA SER A 185 22.39 -5.34 -19.97
C SER A 185 23.92 -5.21 -20.09
N ALA A 186 24.49 -4.20 -19.43
CA ALA A 186 25.90 -3.83 -19.53
C ALA A 186 26.89 -4.99 -19.38
N THR A 187 26.51 -6.06 -18.68
CA THR A 187 27.30 -7.28 -18.47
C THR A 187 27.58 -8.09 -19.75
N GLU A 188 26.73 -7.96 -20.78
CA GLU A 188 26.84 -8.74 -22.02
C GLU A 188 27.69 -8.03 -23.09
N LYS A 189 27.92 -6.71 -22.95
CA LYS A 189 28.81 -5.95 -23.85
C LYS A 189 30.29 -6.22 -23.60
N GLU A 190 30.66 -6.66 -22.40
CA GLU A 190 32.06 -6.87 -22.02
C GLU A 190 32.60 -8.25 -22.43
N GLN A 191 31.72 -9.22 -22.71
CA GLN A 191 32.10 -10.55 -23.20
C GLN A 191 32.12 -10.67 -24.73
N ALA A 192 31.71 -9.62 -25.45
CA ALA A 192 31.59 -9.62 -26.90
C ALA A 192 32.54 -8.61 -27.58
N SER A 193 33.75 -8.44 -27.06
CA SER A 193 34.86 -7.85 -27.82
C SER A 193 36.04 -8.82 -27.85
N PRO A 194 36.54 -9.19 -29.04
CA PRO A 194 37.72 -10.04 -29.21
C PRO A 194 39.01 -9.34 -28.75
#